data_AF-A0A937Q8B8-F1
#
_entry.id   AF-A0A937Q8B8-F1
#
_cell.length_a   1.000
_cell.length_b   1.000
_cell.length_c   1.000
_cell.angle_alpha   90.00
_cell.angle_beta   90.00
_cell.angle_gamma   90.00
#
_symmetry.space_group_name_H-M   'P 1'
#
loop_
_entity.id
_entity.type
_entity.pdbx_description
1 polymer ?
#
loop_
_entity_poly.entity_id
_entity_poly.type
_entity_poly.pdbx_seq_one_letter_code
_entity_poly.pdbx_strand_id
1 'polypeptide(L)'
;MLKKQGIKSFILPLLILSSLFGCVSETRKVVEQPKAETITITTPPLSADIIDTKIASINNVLMSKSLDDEDRELAITLISAYKELKSVSQHGTTKGYHETVHILFHNLNLLAERYFVKERGDDQDYSEVINLFSIKTKKILDDYLSGDYQGVINECVELEATFGPDSLSPEVGLIFALSLAKRDMVSDALKIGETIIRELEAKPDFIHLRAYLIEWQLDMGNREKALKFYEKLIDNLDEREALLSRVRQKFKREEKIVQRESTPPMDDSKRDEVQEPSTIERLLKEIDKLVQRDAFAEAKLLLIKQRLMAQEETELETIDQAFKTVQVAEERYQKRKITSVTHGEETLKLAAKLIEEEKFEEAISKLEELKENQDFTHETKEIKELAIEKLINRERNRAAKIFLLAKKTNEPAKRKELLVSSHTILKVLIEEYPSSSLIDKLNSNIKSVENELNKMREE
;
A
#
# COMPACT_ATOMS: atom_id res chain seq x y z
N MET A 1 -50.91 -17.10 94.13
CA MET A 1 -52.15 -16.32 94.29
C MET A 1 -52.06 -15.07 93.43
N LEU A 2 -53.11 -14.79 92.64
CA LEU A 2 -53.63 -13.50 92.13
C LEU A 2 -52.71 -12.27 92.31
N LYS A 3 -52.39 -11.42 91.34
CA LYS A 3 -53.26 -10.48 90.56
C LYS A 3 -52.25 -9.57 89.81
N LYS A 4 -52.34 -9.33 88.51
CA LYS A 4 -53.09 -8.26 87.80
C LYS A 4 -52.93 -6.84 88.38
N GLN A 5 -52.71 -5.89 87.45
CA GLN A 5 -52.84 -4.42 87.53
C GLN A 5 -51.59 -3.66 87.99
N GLY A 6 -51.20 -2.52 87.41
CA GLY A 6 -51.79 -1.71 86.35
C GLY A 6 -51.16 -0.31 86.31
N ILE A 7 -51.13 0.27 85.10
CA ILE A 7 -51.40 1.67 84.73
C ILE A 7 -50.66 2.82 85.46
N LYS A 8 -49.99 3.67 84.66
CA LYS A 8 -50.05 5.16 84.56
C LYS A 8 -48.65 5.69 84.18
N SER A 9 -48.42 6.09 82.93
CA SER A 9 -48.70 7.43 82.36
C SER A 9 -48.09 8.57 83.19
N PHE A 10 -46.99 9.17 82.70
CA PHE A 10 -46.79 10.62 82.62
C PHE A 10 -45.40 11.00 82.03
N ILE A 11 -45.44 11.80 80.95
CA ILE A 11 -44.61 12.99 80.68
C ILE A 11 -43.09 12.82 80.41
N LEU A 12 -42.75 13.01 79.11
CA LEU A 12 -41.50 13.57 78.55
C LEU A 12 -41.28 15.00 79.15
N PRO A 13 -40.06 15.55 79.38
CA PRO A 13 -39.14 15.73 78.27
C PRO A 13 -37.62 15.81 78.55
N LEU A 14 -36.90 15.82 77.41
CA LEU A 14 -35.67 16.56 77.12
C LEU A 14 -34.31 16.00 77.62
N LEU A 15 -33.55 15.50 76.63
CA LEU A 15 -32.17 15.88 76.30
C LEU A 15 -31.10 15.79 77.41
N ILE A 16 -30.15 14.85 77.26
CA ILE A 16 -28.73 15.14 76.91
C ILE A 16 -27.83 13.90 77.10
N LEU A 17 -27.09 13.63 76.03
CA LEU A 17 -25.77 12.97 75.89
C LEU A 17 -25.48 11.55 76.40
N SER A 18 -24.89 10.82 75.44
CA SER A 18 -23.76 9.90 75.56
C SER A 18 -24.02 8.46 75.98
N SER A 19 -23.96 7.55 74.99
CA SER A 19 -23.17 6.33 75.13
C SER A 19 -22.85 5.74 73.76
N LEU A 20 -21.56 5.46 73.63
CA LEU A 20 -20.90 4.67 72.61
C LEU A 20 -21.54 3.28 72.47
N PHE A 21 -21.92 2.91 71.26
CA PHE A 21 -21.82 1.53 70.78
C PHE A 21 -21.43 1.57 69.31
N GLY A 22 -20.27 0.99 69.03
CA GLY A 22 -19.76 0.85 67.68
C GLY A 22 -20.58 -0.16 66.88
N CYS A 23 -20.62 0.07 65.58
CA CYS A 23 -20.53 -1.00 64.61
C CYS A 23 -19.47 -0.59 63.59
N VAL A 24 -18.47 -1.45 63.50
CA VAL A 24 -17.51 -1.57 62.43
C VAL A 24 -18.25 -1.58 61.10
N SER A 25 -18.01 -0.57 60.28
CA SER A 25 -18.22 -0.65 58.83
C SER A 25 -16.88 -0.38 58.18
N GLU A 26 -16.20 -1.48 57.86
CA GLU A 26 -15.44 -1.71 56.64
C GLU A 26 -14.96 -0.44 55.94
N THR A 27 -13.66 -0.16 56.08
CA THR A 27 -12.93 0.77 55.22
C THR A 27 -12.97 0.25 53.79
N ARG A 28 -14.08 0.48 53.10
CA ARG A 28 -14.10 0.56 51.66
C ARG A 28 -13.15 1.70 51.34
N LYS A 29 -11.91 1.36 50.97
CA LYS A 29 -11.09 2.26 50.17
C LYS A 29 -12.03 2.74 49.08
N VAL A 30 -12.42 4.01 49.16
CA VAL A 30 -12.79 4.75 47.96
C VAL A 30 -11.51 4.68 47.15
N VAL A 31 -11.40 3.65 46.32
CA VAL A 31 -10.71 3.78 45.06
C VAL A 31 -11.46 4.94 44.45
N GLU A 32 -10.87 6.12 44.55
CA GLU A 32 -11.10 7.15 43.54
C GLU A 32 -11.01 6.36 42.24
N GLN A 33 -12.16 6.13 41.61
CA GLN A 33 -12.15 5.83 40.20
C GLN A 33 -11.18 6.85 39.63
N PRO A 34 -10.16 6.46 38.83
CA PRO A 34 -9.49 7.46 38.03
C PRO A 34 -10.64 8.14 37.32
N LYS A 35 -10.91 9.39 37.74
CA LYS A 35 -11.88 10.27 37.12
C LYS A 35 -11.48 10.12 35.67
N ALA A 36 -12.32 9.45 34.87
CA ALA A 36 -12.02 9.27 33.47
C ALA A 36 -11.58 10.65 33.04
N GLU A 37 -10.33 10.77 32.61
CA GLU A 37 -9.86 11.99 31.96
C GLU A 37 -10.78 12.06 30.76
N THR A 38 -11.92 12.71 31.01
CA THR A 38 -12.77 13.26 30.02
C THR A 38 -11.76 14.18 29.38
N ILE A 39 -11.26 13.78 28.22
CA ILE A 39 -10.58 14.66 27.30
C ILE A 39 -11.59 15.77 27.10
N THR A 40 -11.52 16.74 28.00
CA THR A 40 -12.21 18.00 27.94
C THR A 40 -11.37 18.65 26.89
N ILE A 41 -11.85 18.55 25.66
CA ILE A 41 -11.44 19.45 24.59
C ILE A 41 -11.77 20.82 25.15
N THR A 42 -10.80 21.41 25.84
CA THR A 42 -10.91 22.71 26.43
C THR A 42 -10.96 23.67 25.26
N THR A 43 -12.12 24.32 25.16
CA THR A 43 -12.50 25.32 24.17
C THR A 43 -12.63 24.82 22.72
N PRO A 44 -13.81 24.99 22.10
CA PRO A 44 -13.93 24.93 20.64
C PRO A 44 -12.93 25.92 20.01
N PRO A 45 -12.36 25.61 18.84
CA PRO A 45 -11.35 26.46 18.19
C PRO A 45 -11.86 27.84 17.73
N LEU A 46 -13.13 28.16 17.95
CA LEU A 46 -13.76 29.45 17.62
C LEU A 46 -14.51 30.00 18.82
N SER A 47 -14.24 31.27 19.17
CA SER A 47 -15.02 31.98 20.19
C SER A 47 -16.40 32.36 19.66
N ALA A 48 -17.41 32.31 20.54
CA ALA A 48 -18.78 32.70 20.20
C ALA A 48 -18.86 34.15 19.65
N ASP A 49 -17.98 35.03 20.11
CA ASP A 49 -17.90 36.43 19.67
C ASP A 49 -17.48 36.58 18.19
N ILE A 50 -16.58 35.71 17.71
CA ILE A 50 -16.17 35.68 16.30
C ILE A 50 -17.34 35.21 15.43
N ILE A 51 -18.08 34.21 15.90
CA ILE A 51 -19.27 33.69 15.21
C ILE A 51 -20.35 34.76 15.13
N ASP A 52 -20.61 35.50 16.22
CA ASP A 52 -21.57 36.60 16.25
C ASP A 52 -21.19 37.74 15.31
N THR A 53 -19.90 38.08 15.24
CA THR A 53 -19.40 39.09 14.30
C THR A 53 -19.64 38.67 12.84
N LYS A 54 -19.48 37.38 12.53
CA LYS A 54 -19.74 36.86 11.18
C LYS A 54 -21.24 36.82 10.85
N ILE A 55 -22.08 36.40 11.79
CA ILE A 55 -23.55 36.45 11.63
C ILE A 55 -24.02 37.89 11.39
N ALA A 56 -23.51 38.86 12.15
CA ALA A 56 -23.85 40.27 11.98
C ALA A 56 -23.42 40.81 10.61
N SER A 57 -22.21 40.44 10.14
CA SER A 57 -21.72 40.82 8.82
C SER A 57 -22.62 40.30 7.69
N ILE A 58 -23.03 39.02 7.74
CA ILE A 58 -23.91 38.43 6.72
C ILE A 58 -25.31 39.07 6.75
N ASN A 59 -25.85 39.32 7.95
CA ASN A 59 -27.13 40.05 8.09
C ASN A 59 -27.05 41.47 7.53
N ASN A 60 -25.95 42.18 7.74
CA ASN A 60 -25.76 43.51 7.16
C ASN A 60 -25.71 43.46 5.63
N VAL A 61 -25.11 42.42 5.04
CA VAL A 61 -25.12 42.22 3.58
C VAL A 61 -26.53 41.93 3.06
N LEU A 62 -27.31 41.08 3.76
CA LEU A 62 -28.72 40.80 3.44
C LEU A 62 -29.61 42.05 3.48
N MET A 63 -29.26 43.05 4.30
CA MET A 63 -30.01 44.30 4.48
C MET A 63 -29.52 45.44 3.57
N SER A 64 -28.26 45.43 3.13
CA SER A 64 -27.62 46.55 2.41
C SER A 64 -27.43 46.33 0.90
N LYS A 65 -27.51 45.09 0.40
CA LYS A 65 -27.37 44.76 -1.02
C LYS A 65 -28.63 44.10 -1.59
N SER A 66 -28.93 44.37 -2.86
CA SER A 66 -29.87 43.57 -3.66
C SER A 66 -29.19 42.25 -4.05
N LEU A 67 -29.23 41.27 -3.16
CA LEU A 67 -28.91 39.88 -3.48
C LEU A 67 -30.04 39.28 -4.30
N ASP A 68 -29.70 38.38 -5.23
CA ASP A 68 -30.70 37.52 -5.88
C ASP A 68 -31.29 36.51 -4.88
N ASP A 69 -32.38 35.86 -5.27
CA ASP A 69 -33.17 35.02 -4.36
C ASP A 69 -32.37 33.81 -3.85
N GLU A 70 -31.50 33.25 -4.69
CA GLU A 70 -30.68 32.08 -4.38
C GLU A 70 -29.49 32.43 -3.48
N ASP A 71 -28.83 33.57 -3.71
CA ASP A 71 -27.76 34.09 -2.85
C ASP A 71 -28.31 34.55 -1.50
N ARG A 72 -29.56 35.03 -1.47
CA ARG A 72 -30.29 35.31 -0.22
C ARG A 72 -30.57 34.03 0.55
N GLU A 73 -31.02 32.97 -0.11
CA GLU A 73 -31.27 31.66 0.51
C GLU A 73 -29.97 31.06 1.07
N LEU A 74 -28.87 31.11 0.30
CA LEU A 74 -27.57 30.63 0.74
C LEU A 74 -27.04 31.41 1.94
N ALA A 75 -27.21 32.74 1.96
CA ALA A 75 -26.85 33.57 3.11
C ALA A 75 -27.66 33.21 4.37
N ILE A 76 -28.95 32.87 4.23
CA ILE A 76 -29.80 32.40 5.32
C ILE A 76 -29.33 31.04 5.83
N THR A 77 -29.01 30.11 4.94
CA THR A 77 -28.48 28.77 5.28
C THR A 77 -27.15 28.89 6.02
N LEU A 78 -26.26 29.77 5.56
CA LEU A 78 -24.98 30.04 6.20
C LEU A 78 -25.14 30.65 7.60
N ILE A 79 -26.10 31.56 7.79
CA ILE A 79 -26.43 32.10 9.12
C ILE A 79 -26.95 30.99 10.06
N SER A 80 -27.79 30.08 9.55
CA SER A 80 -28.30 28.95 10.33
C SER A 80 -27.17 28.02 10.78
N ALA A 81 -26.25 27.69 9.88
CA ALA A 81 -25.06 26.91 10.19
C ALA A 81 -24.16 27.58 11.25
N TYR A 82 -23.96 28.91 11.18
CA TYR A 82 -23.21 29.63 12.20
C TYR A 82 -23.92 29.65 13.56
N LYS A 83 -25.27 29.69 13.60
CA LYS A 83 -26.03 29.59 14.86
C LYS A 83 -25.91 28.21 15.49
N GLU A 84 -25.91 27.16 14.68
CA GLU A 84 -25.68 25.77 15.13
C GLU A 84 -24.24 25.59 15.64
N LEU A 85 -23.26 26.16 14.93
CA LEU A 85 -21.86 26.17 15.39
C LEU A 85 -21.72 26.89 16.75
N LYS A 86 -22.44 27.99 16.95
CA LYS A 86 -22.45 28.73 18.23
C LYS A 86 -23.03 27.88 19.36
N SER A 87 -24.12 27.16 19.12
CA SER A 87 -24.77 26.34 20.16
C SER A 87 -23.85 25.20 20.61
N VAL A 88 -23.14 24.56 19.67
CA VAL A 88 -22.15 23.52 19.96
C VAL A 88 -20.90 24.11 20.63
N SER A 89 -20.48 25.33 20.26
CA SER A 89 -19.33 25.99 20.90
C SER A 89 -19.56 26.30 22.39
N GLN A 90 -20.82 26.49 22.79
CA GLN A 90 -21.18 26.85 24.15
C GLN A 90 -21.43 25.62 25.06
N HIS A 91 -21.78 24.46 24.50
CA HIS A 91 -22.22 23.28 25.27
C HIS A 91 -21.74 21.90 24.73
N GLY A 92 -20.72 21.86 23.86
CA GLY A 92 -20.42 20.70 23.02
C GLY A 92 -19.94 19.41 23.73
N THR A 93 -20.46 18.27 23.26
CA THR A 93 -19.91 16.92 23.47
C THR A 93 -19.19 16.44 22.20
N THR A 94 -18.34 15.41 22.28
CA THR A 94 -17.59 14.83 21.14
C THR A 94 -18.47 14.41 19.94
N LYS A 95 -19.73 14.05 20.20
CA LYS A 95 -20.73 13.74 19.15
C LYS A 95 -21.19 14.98 18.39
N GLY A 96 -21.37 16.11 19.09
CA GLY A 96 -21.72 17.40 18.47
C GLY A 96 -20.60 17.97 17.60
N TYR A 97 -19.34 17.64 17.90
CA TYR A 97 -18.19 18.06 17.08
C TYR A 97 -18.20 17.42 15.68
N HIS A 98 -18.51 16.12 15.57
CA HIS A 98 -18.61 15.45 14.26
C HIS A 98 -19.75 16.01 13.41
N GLU A 99 -20.91 16.24 14.02
CA GLU A 99 -22.09 16.82 13.35
C GLU A 99 -21.80 18.25 12.86
N THR A 100 -21.05 19.01 13.66
CA THR A 100 -20.58 20.36 13.29
C THR A 100 -19.59 20.34 12.11
N VAL A 101 -18.64 19.40 12.10
CA VAL A 101 -17.71 19.23 10.97
C VAL A 101 -18.48 18.89 9.69
N HIS A 102 -19.50 18.05 9.77
CA HIS A 102 -20.37 17.74 8.63
C HIS A 102 -21.16 18.96 8.13
N ILE A 103 -21.74 19.74 9.04
CA ILE A 103 -22.48 20.97 8.68
C ILE A 103 -21.54 21.99 8.03
N LEU A 104 -20.36 22.20 8.59
CA LEU A 104 -19.37 23.12 8.02
C LEU A 104 -18.89 22.67 6.64
N PHE A 105 -18.58 21.37 6.48
CA PHE A 105 -18.14 20.80 5.21
C PHE A 105 -19.24 20.89 4.14
N HIS A 106 -20.48 20.62 4.51
CA HIS A 106 -21.63 20.75 3.60
C HIS A 106 -21.82 22.20 3.13
N ASN A 107 -21.77 23.19 4.04
CA ASN A 107 -21.92 24.59 3.69
C ASN A 107 -20.72 25.15 2.88
N LEU A 108 -19.50 24.67 3.17
CA LEU A 108 -18.32 24.98 2.37
C LEU A 108 -18.44 24.42 0.95
N ASN A 109 -18.99 23.21 0.79
CA ASN A 109 -19.26 22.65 -0.53
C ASN A 109 -20.34 23.44 -1.28
N LEU A 110 -21.43 23.85 -0.62
CA LEU A 110 -22.46 24.70 -1.26
C LEU A 110 -21.89 26.05 -1.73
N LEU A 111 -21.00 26.66 -0.93
CA LEU A 111 -20.28 27.88 -1.34
C LEU A 111 -19.27 27.60 -2.47
N ALA A 112 -18.58 26.47 -2.42
CA ALA A 112 -17.63 26.03 -3.45
C ALA A 112 -18.32 25.84 -4.81
N GLU A 113 -19.43 25.10 -4.81
CA GLU A 113 -20.28 24.89 -6.00
C GLU A 113 -20.85 26.21 -6.51
N ARG A 114 -21.37 27.08 -5.63
CA ARG A 114 -22.01 28.32 -6.05
C ARG A 114 -21.06 29.35 -6.64
N TYR A 115 -19.87 29.53 -6.08
CA TYR A 115 -18.99 30.66 -6.44
C TYR A 115 -17.72 30.23 -7.15
N PHE A 116 -17.24 29.00 -6.96
CA PHE A 116 -16.03 28.51 -7.63
C PHE A 116 -16.31 27.61 -8.83
N VAL A 117 -17.48 26.95 -8.87
CA VAL A 117 -17.94 26.23 -10.07
C VAL A 117 -18.69 27.18 -11.02
N LYS A 118 -19.47 28.14 -10.51
CA LYS A 118 -20.22 29.09 -11.35
C LYS A 118 -19.35 30.16 -12.04
N GLU A 119 -18.14 30.45 -11.56
CA GLU A 119 -17.17 31.31 -12.27
C GLU A 119 -16.44 30.59 -13.43
N ARG A 120 -16.59 29.26 -13.55
CA ARG A 120 -16.17 28.51 -14.75
C ARG A 120 -17.43 28.05 -15.48
N GLY A 121 -17.98 28.95 -16.28
CA GLY A 121 -19.23 28.76 -17.01
C GLY A 121 -19.18 27.68 -18.12
N ASP A 122 -18.86 26.43 -17.80
CA ASP A 122 -18.97 25.29 -18.73
C ASP A 122 -19.16 23.90 -18.05
N ASP A 123 -19.55 23.83 -16.76
CA ASP A 123 -19.49 22.58 -15.97
C ASP A 123 -20.82 21.81 -15.79
N GLN A 124 -21.80 21.97 -16.70
CA GLN A 124 -22.95 21.04 -16.72
C GLN A 124 -22.54 19.64 -17.20
N ASP A 125 -21.49 19.52 -18.03
CA ASP A 125 -21.07 18.27 -18.66
C ASP A 125 -20.30 17.36 -17.67
N TYR A 126 -19.44 17.93 -16.81
CA TYR A 126 -18.59 17.13 -15.90
C TYR A 126 -19.36 16.38 -14.80
N SER A 127 -20.45 16.95 -14.28
CA SER A 127 -21.29 16.27 -13.28
C SER A 127 -22.02 15.06 -13.89
N GLU A 128 -22.50 15.20 -15.12
CA GLU A 128 -23.12 14.10 -15.87
C GLU A 128 -22.10 13.01 -16.21
N VAL A 129 -20.89 13.38 -16.63
CA VAL A 129 -19.78 12.46 -16.95
C VAL A 129 -19.34 11.66 -15.72
N ILE A 130 -19.18 12.29 -14.55
CA ILE A 130 -18.82 11.60 -13.29
C ILE A 130 -19.94 10.67 -12.81
N ASN A 131 -21.19 11.13 -12.92
CA ASN A 131 -22.36 10.31 -12.56
C ASN A 131 -22.48 9.10 -13.50
N LEU A 132 -22.29 9.30 -14.81
CA LEU A 132 -22.29 8.24 -15.81
C LEU A 132 -21.19 7.21 -15.55
N PHE A 133 -19.97 7.66 -15.25
CA PHE A 133 -18.86 6.78 -14.88
C PHE A 133 -19.19 5.93 -13.64
N SER A 134 -19.78 6.56 -12.62
CA SER A 134 -20.17 5.89 -11.37
C SER A 134 -21.29 4.86 -11.60
N ILE A 135 -22.29 5.20 -12.43
CA ILE A 135 -23.39 4.30 -12.81
C ILE A 135 -22.83 3.08 -13.56
N LYS A 136 -21.94 3.29 -14.54
CA LYS A 136 -21.31 2.21 -15.30
C LYS A 136 -20.43 1.31 -14.44
N THR A 137 -19.61 1.89 -13.57
CA THR A 137 -18.77 1.13 -12.63
C THR A 137 -19.60 0.26 -11.69
N LYS A 138 -20.71 0.80 -11.19
CA LYS A 138 -21.66 0.04 -10.37
C LYS A 138 -22.29 -1.10 -11.16
N LYS A 139 -22.72 -0.85 -12.40
CA LYS A 139 -23.29 -1.87 -13.28
C LYS A 139 -22.31 -3.02 -13.54
N ILE A 140 -21.04 -2.71 -13.81
CA ILE A 140 -19.98 -3.71 -13.96
C ILE A 140 -19.89 -4.62 -12.72
N LEU A 141 -19.93 -4.04 -11.52
CA LEU A 141 -19.90 -4.81 -10.28
C LEU A 141 -21.15 -5.68 -10.12
N ASP A 142 -22.34 -5.13 -10.38
CA ASP A 142 -23.61 -5.84 -10.27
C ASP A 142 -23.69 -7.02 -11.28
N ASP A 143 -23.22 -6.82 -12.51
CA ASP A 143 -23.12 -7.85 -13.55
C ASP A 143 -22.15 -8.96 -13.12
N TYR A 144 -21.00 -8.60 -12.53
CA TYR A 144 -20.06 -9.58 -12.01
C TYR A 144 -20.63 -10.41 -10.85
N LEU A 145 -21.30 -9.76 -9.90
CA LEU A 145 -21.92 -10.41 -8.74
C LEU A 145 -23.09 -11.31 -9.13
N SER A 146 -23.80 -10.98 -10.22
CA SER A 146 -24.88 -11.81 -10.78
C SER A 146 -24.37 -12.94 -11.68
N GLY A 147 -23.07 -12.96 -12.00
CA GLY A 147 -22.43 -13.96 -12.86
C GLY A 147 -22.55 -13.68 -14.36
N ASP A 148 -23.00 -12.49 -14.76
CA ASP A 148 -23.01 -12.04 -16.16
C ASP A 148 -21.62 -11.54 -16.59
N TYR A 149 -20.71 -12.48 -16.81
CA TYR A 149 -19.35 -12.18 -17.26
C TYR A 149 -19.29 -11.56 -18.65
N GLN A 150 -20.32 -11.76 -19.50
CA GLN A 150 -20.36 -11.14 -20.82
C GLN A 150 -20.81 -9.67 -20.71
N GLY A 151 -21.77 -9.37 -19.84
CA GLY A 151 -22.17 -8.01 -19.48
C GLY A 151 -20.97 -7.21 -18.97
N VAL A 152 -20.19 -7.75 -18.03
CA VAL A 152 -18.95 -7.14 -17.54
C VAL A 152 -17.98 -6.79 -18.67
N ILE A 153 -17.71 -7.73 -19.58
CA ILE A 153 -16.78 -7.50 -20.69
C ILE A 153 -17.27 -6.36 -21.58
N ASN A 154 -18.56 -6.36 -21.93
CA ASN A 154 -19.14 -5.35 -22.79
C ASN A 154 -19.09 -3.96 -22.13
N GLU A 155 -19.44 -3.87 -20.85
CA GLU A 155 -19.43 -2.61 -20.11
C GLU A 155 -18.01 -2.07 -19.89
N CYS A 156 -17.02 -2.92 -19.63
CA CYS A 156 -15.62 -2.49 -19.52
C CYS A 156 -15.09 -1.94 -20.85
N VAL A 157 -15.39 -2.61 -21.98
CA VAL A 157 -15.02 -2.11 -23.31
C VAL A 157 -15.72 -0.80 -23.64
N GLU A 158 -17.00 -0.65 -23.28
CA GLU A 158 -17.74 0.59 -23.47
C GLU A 158 -17.20 1.71 -22.57
N LEU A 159 -16.83 1.40 -21.32
CA LEU A 159 -16.22 2.34 -20.39
C LEU A 159 -14.88 2.86 -20.95
N GLU A 160 -14.03 1.95 -21.44
CA GLU A 160 -12.76 2.31 -22.08
C GLU A 160 -12.96 3.13 -23.34
N ALA A 161 -13.95 2.79 -24.17
CA ALA A 161 -14.29 3.55 -25.37
C ALA A 161 -14.83 4.95 -25.05
N THR A 162 -15.54 5.13 -23.93
CA THR A 162 -16.19 6.39 -23.54
C THR A 162 -15.23 7.33 -22.81
N PHE A 163 -14.39 6.79 -21.91
CA PHE A 163 -13.57 7.58 -20.99
C PHE A 163 -12.05 7.43 -21.24
N GLY A 164 -11.64 6.56 -22.17
CA GLY A 164 -10.26 6.30 -22.52
C GLY A 164 -9.64 5.09 -21.78
N PRO A 165 -8.40 4.71 -22.14
CA PRO A 165 -7.73 3.52 -21.61
C PRO A 165 -7.49 3.56 -20.09
N ASP A 166 -7.28 4.74 -19.52
CA ASP A 166 -7.03 4.93 -18.08
C ASP A 166 -8.32 4.89 -17.22
N SER A 167 -9.48 4.64 -17.82
CA SER A 167 -10.77 4.61 -17.13
C SER A 167 -11.01 3.33 -16.33
N LEU A 168 -10.27 2.26 -16.63
CA LEU A 168 -10.34 1.00 -15.91
C LEU A 168 -9.49 1.09 -14.64
N SER A 169 -10.11 1.44 -13.51
CA SER A 169 -9.43 1.38 -12.22
C SER A 169 -8.93 -0.05 -11.93
N PRO A 170 -7.90 -0.25 -11.08
CA PRO A 170 -7.37 -1.58 -10.78
C PRO A 170 -8.44 -2.57 -10.28
N GLU A 171 -9.43 -2.09 -9.54
CA GLU A 171 -10.54 -2.88 -9.02
C GLU A 171 -11.50 -3.31 -10.15
N VAL A 172 -11.79 -2.42 -11.10
CA VAL A 172 -12.59 -2.73 -12.31
C VAL A 172 -11.81 -3.65 -13.25
N GLY A 173 -10.52 -3.40 -13.43
CA GLY A 173 -9.61 -4.22 -14.22
C GLY A 173 -9.50 -5.65 -13.68
N LEU A 174 -9.52 -5.83 -12.35
CA LEU A 174 -9.53 -7.16 -11.73
C LEU A 174 -10.80 -7.94 -12.12
N ILE A 175 -11.95 -7.29 -11.99
CA ILE A 175 -13.25 -7.87 -12.37
C ILE A 175 -13.29 -8.20 -13.87
N PHE A 176 -12.71 -7.32 -14.69
CA PHE A 176 -12.61 -7.52 -16.13
C PHE A 176 -11.74 -8.72 -16.51
N ALA A 177 -10.52 -8.81 -15.95
CA ALA A 177 -9.61 -9.94 -16.20
C ALA A 177 -10.21 -11.28 -15.77
N LEU A 178 -10.87 -11.33 -14.60
CA LEU A 178 -11.55 -12.54 -14.14
C LEU A 178 -12.71 -12.92 -15.06
N SER A 179 -13.48 -11.95 -15.55
CA SER A 179 -14.60 -12.19 -16.47
C SER A 179 -14.14 -12.67 -17.85
N LEU A 180 -13.05 -12.11 -18.39
CA LEU A 180 -12.39 -12.60 -19.60
C LEU A 180 -11.96 -14.07 -19.44
N ALA A 181 -11.31 -14.41 -18.33
CA ALA A 181 -10.89 -15.78 -18.05
C ALA A 181 -12.09 -16.75 -17.93
N LYS A 182 -13.22 -16.30 -17.37
CA LYS A 182 -14.47 -17.09 -17.30
C LYS A 182 -15.14 -17.32 -18.65
N ARG A 183 -14.77 -16.56 -19.68
CA ARG A 183 -15.26 -16.67 -21.05
C ARG A 183 -14.21 -17.27 -22.00
N ASP A 184 -13.23 -17.98 -21.44
CA ASP A 184 -12.13 -18.63 -22.16
C ASP A 184 -11.21 -17.66 -22.95
N MET A 185 -11.29 -16.35 -22.68
CA MET A 185 -10.43 -15.32 -23.26
C MET A 185 -9.15 -15.15 -22.43
N VAL A 186 -8.43 -16.26 -22.20
CA VAL A 186 -7.32 -16.32 -21.25
C VAL A 186 -6.16 -15.41 -21.63
N SER A 187 -5.86 -15.26 -22.92
CA SER A 187 -4.76 -14.39 -23.36
C SER A 187 -5.00 -12.91 -23.02
N ASP A 188 -6.23 -12.43 -23.12
CA ASP A 188 -6.55 -11.04 -22.83
C ASP A 188 -6.69 -10.83 -21.32
N ALA A 189 -7.21 -11.84 -20.60
CA ALA A 189 -7.20 -11.86 -19.14
C ALA A 189 -5.78 -11.71 -18.56
N LEU A 190 -4.79 -12.37 -19.17
CA LEU A 190 -3.39 -12.28 -18.73
C LEU A 190 -2.81 -10.88 -18.95
N LYS A 191 -3.02 -10.26 -20.12
CA LYS A 191 -2.52 -8.91 -20.41
C LYS A 191 -3.05 -7.87 -19.41
N ILE A 192 -4.36 -7.90 -19.17
CA ILE A 192 -5.01 -6.99 -18.21
C ILE A 192 -4.50 -7.31 -16.79
N GLY A 193 -4.47 -8.59 -16.41
CA GLY A 193 -4.00 -9.05 -15.10
C GLY A 193 -2.57 -8.63 -14.77
N GLU A 194 -1.64 -8.77 -15.72
CA GLU A 194 -0.22 -8.38 -15.55
C GLU A 194 -0.03 -6.87 -15.39
N THR A 195 -0.93 -6.08 -15.98
CA THR A 195 -0.90 -4.61 -15.86
C THR A 195 -1.36 -4.17 -14.47
N ILE A 196 -2.51 -4.66 -14.03
CA ILE A 196 -3.13 -4.21 -12.77
C ILE A 196 -2.47 -4.78 -11.51
N ILE A 197 -1.76 -5.91 -11.59
CA ILE A 197 -1.21 -6.58 -10.40
C ILE A 197 -0.23 -5.69 -9.64
N ARG A 198 0.61 -4.92 -10.35
CA ARG A 198 1.58 -3.99 -9.73
C ARG A 198 0.89 -2.88 -8.95
N GLU A 199 -0.23 -2.38 -9.49
CA GLU A 199 -1.02 -1.31 -8.85
C GLU A 199 -1.81 -1.82 -7.63
N LEU A 200 -2.28 -3.07 -7.70
CA LEU A 200 -2.97 -3.71 -6.58
C LEU A 200 -2.00 -4.08 -5.45
N GLU A 201 -0.79 -4.53 -5.77
CA GLU A 201 0.26 -4.87 -4.78
C GLU A 201 0.77 -3.64 -4.01
N ALA A 202 0.74 -2.46 -4.62
CA ALA A 202 1.16 -1.22 -3.98
C ALA A 202 0.19 -0.69 -2.91
N LYS A 203 -1.05 -1.19 -2.86
CA LYS A 203 -2.11 -0.70 -1.98
C LYS A 203 -2.40 -1.70 -0.84
N PRO A 204 -2.68 -1.23 0.39
CA PRO A 204 -3.15 -2.11 1.46
C PRO A 204 -4.46 -2.80 1.07
N ASP A 205 -4.51 -4.14 1.15
CA ASP A 205 -5.70 -4.91 0.79
C ASP A 205 -6.72 -4.98 1.95
N PHE A 206 -7.88 -5.59 1.68
CA PHE A 206 -8.93 -5.75 2.71
C PHE A 206 -8.49 -6.66 3.88
N ILE A 207 -7.48 -7.52 3.71
CA ILE A 207 -6.95 -8.38 4.77
C ILE A 207 -6.22 -7.52 5.78
N HIS A 208 -5.37 -6.59 5.31
CA HIS A 208 -4.70 -5.62 6.17
C HIS A 208 -5.72 -4.77 6.93
N LEU A 209 -6.74 -4.24 6.24
CA LEU A 209 -7.80 -3.47 6.90
C LEU A 209 -8.53 -4.28 7.98
N ARG A 210 -8.84 -5.56 7.72
CA ARG A 210 -9.52 -6.42 8.68
C ARG A 210 -8.64 -6.77 9.88
N ALA A 211 -7.33 -6.95 9.69
CA ALA A 211 -6.38 -7.12 10.78
C ALA A 211 -6.37 -5.88 11.70
N TYR A 212 -6.28 -4.68 11.14
CA TYR A 212 -6.34 -3.43 11.92
C TYR A 212 -7.67 -3.25 12.65
N LEU A 213 -8.79 -3.61 12.03
CA LEU A 213 -10.09 -3.56 12.70
C LEU A 213 -10.15 -4.50 13.92
N ILE A 214 -9.51 -5.67 13.87
CA ILE A 214 -9.42 -6.57 15.02
C ILE A 214 -8.62 -5.89 16.13
N GLU A 215 -7.45 -5.34 15.81
CA GLU A 215 -6.59 -4.63 16.76
C GLU A 215 -7.33 -3.46 17.43
N TRP A 216 -7.94 -2.57 16.64
CA TRP A 216 -8.70 -1.43 17.19
C TRP A 216 -9.88 -1.87 18.06
N GLN A 217 -10.57 -2.96 17.72
CA GLN A 217 -11.66 -3.47 18.56
C GLN A 217 -11.13 -4.08 19.87
N LEU A 218 -9.96 -4.72 19.85
CA LEU A 218 -9.31 -5.23 21.07
C LEU A 218 -8.85 -4.10 21.98
N ASP A 219 -8.24 -3.05 21.43
CA ASP A 219 -7.80 -1.87 22.18
C ASP A 219 -8.99 -1.13 22.83
N MET A 220 -10.15 -1.14 22.18
CA MET A 220 -11.41 -0.62 22.72
C MET A 220 -12.11 -1.59 23.69
N GLY A 221 -11.53 -2.75 23.99
CA GLY A 221 -12.10 -3.78 24.86
C GLY A 221 -13.29 -4.54 24.25
N ASN A 222 -13.58 -4.36 22.97
CA ASN A 222 -14.73 -4.95 22.28
C ASN A 222 -14.41 -6.34 21.71
N ARG A 223 -14.16 -7.29 22.62
CA ARG A 223 -13.72 -8.65 22.28
C ARG A 223 -14.69 -9.41 21.37
N GLU A 224 -16.00 -9.19 21.49
CA GLU A 224 -17.01 -9.85 20.65
C GLU A 224 -16.91 -9.40 19.19
N LYS A 225 -16.77 -8.09 18.93
CA LYS A 225 -16.60 -7.59 17.55
C LYS A 225 -15.25 -7.98 16.97
N ALA A 226 -14.19 -7.94 17.78
CA ALA A 226 -12.87 -8.42 17.37
C ALA A 226 -12.93 -9.89 16.91
N LEU A 227 -13.65 -10.75 17.65
CA LEU A 227 -13.81 -12.16 17.32
C LEU A 227 -14.59 -12.35 16.00
N LYS A 228 -15.66 -11.59 15.76
CA LYS A 228 -16.39 -11.62 14.47
C LYS A 228 -15.52 -11.20 13.28
N PHE A 229 -14.67 -10.18 13.45
CA PHE A 229 -13.74 -9.80 12.39
C PHE A 229 -12.63 -10.84 12.18
N TYR A 230 -12.20 -11.50 13.26
CA TYR A 230 -11.22 -12.58 13.20
C TYR A 230 -11.76 -13.82 12.47
N GLU A 231 -12.97 -14.29 12.79
CA GLU A 231 -13.62 -15.41 12.08
C GLU A 231 -13.66 -15.15 10.57
N LYS A 232 -14.14 -13.97 10.17
CA LYS A 232 -14.18 -13.57 8.76
C LYS A 232 -12.79 -13.41 8.14
N LEU A 233 -11.75 -13.12 8.92
CA LEU A 233 -10.38 -13.04 8.43
C LEU A 233 -9.85 -14.44 8.14
N ILE A 234 -10.14 -15.41 9.00
CA ILE A 234 -9.80 -16.82 8.80
C ILE A 234 -10.50 -17.37 7.56
N ASP A 235 -11.81 -17.14 7.41
CA ASP A 235 -12.57 -17.59 6.23
C ASP A 235 -11.91 -17.12 4.91
N ASN A 236 -11.47 -15.85 4.88
CA ASN A 236 -10.80 -15.28 3.70
C ASN A 236 -9.42 -15.90 3.44
N LEU A 237 -8.68 -16.24 4.50
CA LEU A 237 -7.35 -16.85 4.38
C LEU A 237 -7.46 -18.31 3.93
N ASP A 238 -8.46 -19.04 4.42
CA ASP A 238 -8.77 -20.39 3.97
C ASP A 238 -9.17 -20.42 2.49
N GLU A 239 -9.94 -19.43 2.02
CA GLU A 239 -10.28 -19.28 0.60
C GLU A 239 -9.02 -19.02 -0.26
N ARG A 240 -8.08 -18.19 0.22
CA ARG A 240 -6.79 -17.96 -0.45
C ARG A 240 -5.91 -19.21 -0.45
N GLU A 241 -5.84 -19.96 0.65
CA GLU A 241 -5.07 -21.21 0.70
C GLU A 241 -5.68 -22.27 -0.23
N ALA A 242 -7.00 -22.31 -0.37
CA ALA A 242 -7.67 -23.18 -1.34
C ALA A 242 -7.35 -22.78 -2.79
N LEU A 243 -7.25 -21.48 -3.10
CA LEU A 243 -6.76 -21.00 -4.40
C LEU A 243 -5.31 -21.43 -4.64
N LEU A 244 -4.42 -21.20 -3.66
CA LEU A 244 -3.01 -21.57 -3.74
C LEU A 244 -2.82 -23.08 -3.91
N SER A 245 -3.59 -23.89 -3.19
CA SER A 245 -3.60 -25.34 -3.30
C SER A 245 -4.00 -25.82 -4.69
N ARG A 246 -4.99 -25.16 -5.33
CA ARG A 246 -5.36 -25.44 -6.73
C ARG A 246 -4.21 -25.13 -7.69
N VAL A 247 -3.53 -24.00 -7.51
CA VAL A 247 -2.37 -23.61 -8.31
C VAL A 247 -1.21 -24.61 -8.13
N ARG A 248 -0.85 -24.93 -6.89
CA ARG A 248 0.15 -25.96 -6.55
C ARG A 248 -0.18 -27.31 -7.19
N GLN A 249 -1.46 -27.70 -7.23
CA GLN A 249 -1.90 -28.93 -7.88
C GLN A 249 -1.71 -28.88 -9.41
N LYS A 250 -1.96 -27.74 -10.05
CA LYS A 250 -1.71 -27.56 -11.49
C LYS A 250 -0.21 -27.69 -11.81
N PHE A 251 0.66 -27.02 -11.05
CA PHE A 251 2.12 -27.17 -11.19
C PHE A 251 2.58 -28.63 -10.97
N LYS A 252 2.10 -29.32 -9.94
CA LYS A 252 2.40 -30.75 -9.71
C LYS A 252 1.93 -31.67 -10.85
N ARG A 253 0.85 -31.30 -11.55
CA ARG A 253 0.36 -32.06 -12.73
C ARG A 253 1.24 -31.82 -13.95
N GLU A 254 1.71 -30.59 -14.15
CA GLU A 254 2.67 -30.23 -15.20
C GLU A 254 4.04 -30.87 -14.94
N GLU A 255 4.53 -30.88 -13.70
CA GLU A 255 5.73 -31.62 -13.29
C GLU A 255 5.59 -33.13 -13.51
N LYS A 256 4.41 -33.72 -13.29
CA LYS A 256 4.14 -35.14 -13.59
C LYS A 256 4.08 -35.47 -15.08
N ILE A 257 3.84 -34.49 -15.96
CA ILE A 257 3.91 -34.68 -17.43
C ILE A 257 5.38 -34.69 -17.87
N VAL A 258 6.24 -33.88 -17.25
CA VAL A 258 7.69 -33.85 -17.50
C VAL A 258 8.41 -35.06 -16.87
N GLN A 259 7.92 -35.60 -15.76
CA GLN A 259 8.54 -36.74 -15.04
C GLN A 259 8.09 -38.13 -15.52
N ARG A 260 7.28 -38.26 -16.58
CA ARG A 260 6.86 -39.56 -17.14
C ARG A 260 7.91 -40.25 -18.03
N GLU A 261 9.08 -39.63 -18.25
CA GLU A 261 10.23 -40.27 -18.91
C GLU A 261 11.33 -40.73 -17.93
N SER A 262 11.11 -40.74 -16.62
CA SER A 262 12.03 -41.46 -15.73
C SER A 262 11.41 -41.82 -14.39
N THR A 263 11.39 -43.12 -14.10
CA THR A 263 10.99 -43.73 -12.82
C THR A 263 12.00 -44.86 -12.50
N PRO A 264 12.08 -45.41 -11.26
CA PRO A 264 11.69 -44.91 -9.93
C PRO A 264 12.82 -45.25 -8.87
N PRO A 265 12.54 -45.67 -7.61
CA PRO A 265 12.55 -44.84 -6.39
C PRO A 265 13.46 -45.41 -5.27
N MET A 266 13.58 -44.71 -4.13
CA MET A 266 13.90 -45.24 -2.77
C MET A 266 14.01 -44.04 -1.81
N ASP A 267 13.80 -44.08 -0.50
CA ASP A 267 13.22 -45.04 0.47
C ASP A 267 12.92 -44.19 1.74
N ASP A 268 12.09 -44.76 2.58
CA ASP A 268 11.51 -44.31 3.84
C ASP A 268 12.53 -44.17 5.01
N SER A 269 12.03 -43.66 6.15
CA SER A 269 12.60 -43.70 7.51
C SER A 269 13.66 -42.64 7.87
N LYS A 270 13.67 -41.97 9.03
CA LYS A 270 13.06 -42.26 10.34
C LYS A 270 12.98 -40.99 11.21
N ARG A 271 12.07 -41.03 12.18
CA ARG A 271 11.93 -40.13 13.32
C ARG A 271 13.10 -40.32 14.30
N ASP A 272 13.52 -39.22 14.92
CA ASP A 272 14.18 -39.23 16.22
C ASP A 272 13.39 -38.34 17.20
N GLU A 273 13.02 -38.94 18.32
CA GLU A 273 12.48 -38.29 19.51
C GLU A 273 13.57 -37.47 20.20
N VAL A 274 13.32 -36.18 20.40
CA VAL A 274 14.04 -35.36 21.36
C VAL A 274 13.01 -34.61 22.18
N GLN A 275 12.98 -34.94 23.47
CA GLN A 275 12.30 -34.31 24.62
C GLN A 275 11.43 -33.10 24.30
N GLU A 276 10.11 -33.24 24.48
CA GLU A 276 9.12 -32.19 24.24
C GLU A 276 9.46 -30.92 25.04
N PRO A 277 9.90 -29.84 24.36
CA PRO A 277 9.85 -28.52 24.96
C PRO A 277 8.37 -28.13 25.09
N SER A 278 8.04 -27.31 26.09
CA SER A 278 6.68 -26.81 26.32
C SER A 278 6.01 -26.36 25.00
N THR A 279 4.71 -26.58 24.85
CA THR A 279 3.93 -26.29 23.62
C THR A 279 4.23 -24.92 23.01
N ILE A 280 4.55 -23.94 23.85
CA ILE A 280 4.89 -22.57 23.46
C ILE A 280 6.31 -22.40 22.90
N GLU A 281 7.31 -23.09 23.43
CA GLU A 281 8.69 -23.01 22.90
C GLU A 281 8.78 -23.59 21.48
N ARG A 282 7.99 -24.63 21.19
CA ARG A 282 7.87 -25.20 19.86
C ARG A 282 7.21 -24.23 18.88
N LEU A 283 6.15 -23.55 19.34
CA LEU A 283 5.45 -22.50 18.60
C LEU A 283 6.40 -21.35 18.22
N LEU A 284 7.17 -20.84 19.18
CA LEU A 284 8.12 -19.75 18.96
C LEU A 284 9.20 -20.11 17.94
N LYS A 285 9.73 -21.34 17.97
CA LYS A 285 10.68 -21.82 16.96
C LYS A 285 10.07 -21.91 15.56
N GLU A 286 8.78 -22.22 15.46
CA GLU A 286 8.08 -22.25 14.17
C GLU A 286 7.85 -20.83 13.62
N ILE A 287 7.49 -19.90 14.50
CA ILE A 287 7.37 -18.47 14.20
C ILE A 287 8.69 -17.92 13.69
N ASP A 288 9.81 -18.22 14.34
CA ASP A 288 11.14 -17.79 13.90
C ASP A 288 11.47 -18.28 12.49
N LYS A 289 11.10 -19.53 12.16
CA LYS A 289 11.28 -20.08 10.80
C LYS A 289 10.41 -19.39 9.77
N LEU A 290 9.18 -19.03 10.13
CA LEU A 290 8.27 -18.29 9.25
C LEU A 290 8.79 -16.86 9.01
N VAL A 291 9.26 -16.19 10.07
CA VAL A 291 9.90 -14.87 9.97
C VAL A 291 11.16 -14.90 9.10
N GLN A 292 11.99 -15.95 9.22
CA GLN A 292 13.18 -16.12 8.35
C GLN A 292 12.85 -16.35 6.87
N ARG A 293 11.62 -16.78 6.56
CA ARG A 293 11.13 -17.00 5.19
C ARG A 293 10.23 -15.87 4.71
N ASP A 294 10.22 -14.74 5.41
CA ASP A 294 9.34 -13.59 5.16
C ASP A 294 7.83 -13.92 5.18
N ALA A 295 7.45 -15.05 5.80
CA ALA A 295 6.07 -15.49 5.96
C ALA A 295 5.40 -14.86 7.20
N PHE A 296 5.44 -13.52 7.28
CA PHE A 296 4.98 -12.77 8.45
C PHE A 296 3.48 -12.93 8.73
N ALA A 297 2.66 -13.08 7.70
CA ALA A 297 1.22 -13.30 7.84
C ALA A 297 0.90 -14.65 8.51
N GLU A 298 1.61 -15.71 8.08
CA GLU A 298 1.48 -17.05 8.67
C GLU A 298 1.95 -17.05 10.12
N ALA A 299 3.08 -16.38 10.41
CA ALA A 299 3.60 -16.22 11.76
C ALA A 299 2.61 -15.51 12.70
N LYS A 300 2.02 -14.39 12.25
CA LYS A 300 1.00 -13.64 13.00
C LYS A 300 -0.28 -14.45 13.21
N LEU A 301 -0.75 -15.17 12.19
CA LEU A 301 -1.94 -16.00 12.30
C LEU A 301 -1.77 -17.12 13.33
N LEU A 302 -0.61 -17.78 13.30
CA LEU A 302 -0.28 -18.86 14.22
C LEU A 302 -0.19 -18.35 15.68
N LEU A 303 0.33 -17.13 15.87
CA LEU A 303 0.31 -16.45 17.17
C LEU A 303 -1.09 -16.08 17.65
N ILE A 304 -1.95 -15.53 16.77
CA ILE A 304 -3.32 -15.17 17.14
C ILE A 304 -4.12 -16.43 17.52
N LYS A 305 -3.95 -17.53 16.77
CA LYS A 305 -4.57 -18.82 17.09
C LYS A 305 -4.18 -19.28 18.50
N GLN A 306 -2.89 -19.22 18.84
CA GLN A 306 -2.44 -19.62 20.16
C GLN A 306 -2.97 -18.66 21.24
N ARG A 307 -3.00 -17.35 20.97
CA ARG A 307 -3.55 -16.34 21.91
C ARG A 307 -5.00 -16.61 22.30
N LEU A 308 -5.80 -17.13 21.38
CA LEU A 308 -7.20 -17.48 21.62
C LEU A 308 -7.36 -18.77 22.44
N MET A 309 -6.36 -19.66 22.40
CA MET A 309 -6.35 -20.93 23.12
C MET A 309 -5.69 -20.83 24.50
N ALA A 310 -4.89 -19.78 24.73
CA ALA A 310 -4.16 -19.56 25.98
C ALA A 310 -5.11 -19.31 27.16
N GLN A 311 -4.86 -20.02 28.26
CA GLN A 311 -5.62 -19.91 29.51
C GLN A 311 -4.81 -19.27 30.64
N GLU A 312 -3.48 -19.27 30.51
CA GLU A 312 -2.54 -18.69 31.48
C GLU A 312 -2.07 -17.30 31.04
N GLU A 313 -1.99 -16.38 32.00
CA GLU A 313 -1.59 -14.99 31.76
C GLU A 313 -0.12 -14.88 31.30
N THR A 314 0.74 -15.75 31.82
CA THR A 314 2.15 -15.89 31.40
C THR A 314 2.28 -16.36 29.94
N GLU A 315 1.37 -17.23 29.48
CA GLU A 315 1.32 -17.70 28.10
C GLU A 315 0.86 -16.56 27.16
N LEU A 316 -0.13 -15.78 27.58
CA LEU A 316 -0.59 -14.60 26.83
C LEU A 316 0.50 -13.54 26.69
N GLU A 317 1.26 -13.25 27.75
CA GLU A 317 2.37 -12.29 27.71
C GLU A 317 3.48 -12.72 26.74
N THR A 318 3.82 -14.00 26.73
CA THR A 318 4.85 -14.54 25.82
C THR A 318 4.40 -14.52 24.36
N ILE A 319 3.12 -14.82 24.09
CA ILE A 319 2.53 -14.70 22.75
C ILE A 319 2.49 -13.23 22.29
N ASP A 320 2.09 -12.31 23.16
CA ASP A 320 2.03 -10.88 22.84
C ASP A 320 3.43 -10.31 22.54
N GLN A 321 4.46 -10.77 23.27
CA GLN A 321 5.84 -10.39 23.00
C GLN A 321 6.36 -10.95 21.67
N ALA A 322 6.02 -12.20 21.34
CA ALA A 322 6.35 -12.80 20.06
C ALA A 322 5.64 -12.07 18.91
N PHE A 323 4.38 -11.67 19.10
CA PHE A 323 3.61 -10.90 18.12
C PHE A 323 4.25 -9.55 17.81
N LYS A 324 4.66 -8.80 18.84
CA LYS A 324 5.44 -7.56 18.68
C LYS A 324 6.74 -7.80 17.92
N THR A 325 7.43 -8.90 18.20
CA THR A 325 8.68 -9.25 17.53
C THR A 325 8.47 -9.49 16.03
N VAL A 326 7.41 -10.20 15.66
CA VAL A 326 7.03 -10.43 14.25
C VAL A 326 6.64 -9.12 13.55
N GLN A 327 5.85 -8.26 14.20
CA GLN A 327 5.51 -6.93 13.66
C GLN A 327 6.76 -6.08 13.41
N VAL A 328 7.68 -6.01 14.38
CA VAL A 328 8.94 -5.27 14.21
C VAL A 328 9.80 -5.87 13.09
N ALA A 329 9.80 -7.20 12.93
CA ALA A 329 10.53 -7.85 11.85
C ALA A 329 9.92 -7.54 10.47
N GLU A 330 8.59 -7.54 10.37
CA GLU A 330 7.85 -7.18 9.16
C GLU A 330 8.03 -5.70 8.81
N GLU A 331 7.90 -4.78 9.77
CA GLU A 331 8.17 -3.35 9.53
C GLU A 331 9.60 -3.10 9.04
N ARG A 332 10.57 -3.82 9.60
CA ARG A 332 11.97 -3.75 9.12
C ARG A 332 12.10 -4.30 7.71
N TYR A 333 11.42 -5.42 7.40
CA TYR A 333 11.40 -5.98 6.06
C TYR A 333 10.78 -5.00 5.05
N GLN A 334 9.62 -4.44 5.37
CA GLN A 334 8.94 -3.44 4.52
C GLN A 334 9.78 -2.18 4.36
N LYS A 335 10.37 -1.64 5.43
CA LYS A 335 11.31 -0.50 5.34
C LYS A 335 12.51 -0.82 4.45
N ARG A 336 13.10 -2.01 4.56
CA ARG A 336 14.20 -2.44 3.69
C ARG A 336 13.74 -2.54 2.24
N LYS A 337 12.57 -3.14 1.97
CA LYS A 337 12.00 -3.27 0.63
C LYS A 337 11.70 -1.90 0.01
N ILE A 338 11.11 -0.99 0.76
CA ILE A 338 10.87 0.39 0.32
C ILE A 338 12.19 1.10 0.06
N THR A 339 13.17 1.00 0.97
CA THR A 339 14.49 1.64 0.80
C THR A 339 15.25 1.08 -0.40
N SER A 340 15.20 -0.24 -0.63
CA SER A 340 15.82 -0.87 -1.80
C SER A 340 15.11 -0.48 -3.08
N VAL A 341 13.78 -0.32 -3.05
CA VAL A 341 13.01 0.12 -4.21
C VAL A 341 13.33 1.59 -4.54
N THR A 342 13.30 2.49 -3.56
CA THR A 342 13.64 3.90 -3.76
C THR A 342 15.08 4.07 -4.20
N HIS A 343 16.02 3.31 -3.62
CA HIS A 343 17.42 3.34 -4.03
C HIS A 343 17.62 2.82 -5.46
N GLY A 344 16.86 1.79 -5.85
CA GLY A 344 16.81 1.28 -7.23
C GLY A 344 16.34 2.36 -8.20
N GLU A 345 15.20 2.99 -7.93
CA GLU A 345 14.64 4.06 -8.76
C GLU A 345 15.56 5.28 -8.87
N GLU A 346 16.18 5.71 -7.78
CA GLU A 346 17.14 6.81 -7.79
C GLU A 346 18.38 6.48 -8.62
N THR A 347 18.88 5.25 -8.50
CA THR A 347 20.05 4.79 -9.28
C THR A 347 19.72 4.67 -10.76
N LEU A 348 18.51 4.21 -11.12
CA LEU A 348 18.03 4.20 -12.50
C LEU A 348 17.92 5.62 -13.08
N LYS A 349 17.38 6.57 -12.31
CA LYS A 349 17.31 7.99 -12.73
C LYS A 349 18.70 8.60 -12.93
N LEU A 350 19.64 8.31 -12.03
CA LEU A 350 21.02 8.76 -12.17
C LEU A 350 21.70 8.14 -13.39
N ALA A 351 21.51 6.84 -13.62
CA ALA A 351 22.05 6.15 -14.79
C ALA A 351 21.47 6.72 -16.10
N ALA A 352 20.16 6.98 -16.16
CA ALA A 352 19.53 7.62 -17.31
C ALA A 352 20.13 9.01 -17.58
N LYS A 353 20.32 9.82 -16.53
CA LYS A 353 20.98 11.13 -16.64
C LYS A 353 22.42 11.03 -17.14
N LEU A 354 23.19 10.06 -16.65
CA LEU A 354 24.56 9.81 -17.13
C LEU A 354 24.59 9.41 -18.61
N ILE A 355 23.59 8.65 -19.08
CA ILE A 355 23.44 8.31 -20.50
C ILE A 355 23.11 9.57 -21.33
N GLU A 356 22.24 10.44 -20.84
CA GLU A 356 21.94 11.73 -21.50
C GLU A 356 23.18 12.64 -21.57
N GLU A 357 24.02 12.63 -20.53
CA GLU A 357 25.28 13.37 -20.46
C GLU A 357 26.44 12.70 -21.25
N GLU A 358 26.16 11.62 -22.00
CA GLU A 358 27.13 10.81 -22.76
C GLU A 358 28.24 10.13 -21.91
N LYS A 359 28.04 10.05 -20.58
CA LYS A 359 28.92 9.37 -19.62
C LYS A 359 28.53 7.90 -19.49
N PHE A 360 28.65 7.17 -20.59
CA PHE A 360 28.13 5.80 -20.71
C PHE A 360 28.82 4.80 -19.76
N GLU A 361 30.12 4.93 -19.55
CA GLU A 361 30.89 4.04 -18.65
C GLU A 361 30.46 4.19 -17.19
N GLU A 362 30.25 5.43 -16.73
CA GLU A 362 29.75 5.72 -15.38
C GLU A 362 28.32 5.18 -15.20
N ALA A 363 27.47 5.33 -16.23
CA ALA A 363 26.12 4.78 -16.22
C ALA A 363 26.13 3.25 -16.12
N ILE A 364 26.97 2.56 -16.91
CA ILE A 364 27.10 1.10 -16.89
C ILE A 364 27.57 0.62 -15.52
N SER A 365 28.58 1.26 -14.93
CA SER A 365 29.08 0.91 -13.60
C SER A 365 28.00 1.08 -12.52
N LYS A 366 27.21 2.15 -12.57
CA LYS A 366 26.09 2.38 -11.63
C LYS A 366 24.99 1.32 -11.77
N LEU A 367 24.69 0.88 -12.99
CA LEU A 367 23.70 -0.17 -13.25
C LEU A 367 24.21 -1.56 -12.84
N GLU A 368 25.53 -1.78 -12.79
CA GLU A 368 26.12 -3.02 -12.29
C GLU A 368 26.02 -3.16 -10.78
N GLU A 369 26.09 -2.05 -10.03
CA GLU A 369 25.86 -2.03 -8.57
C GLU A 369 24.44 -2.52 -8.20
N LEU A 370 23.43 -2.34 -9.09
CA LEU A 370 22.05 -2.76 -8.84
C LEU A 370 21.80 -4.27 -9.02
N LYS A 371 22.70 -4.99 -9.70
CA LYS A 371 22.48 -6.39 -10.13
C LYS A 371 22.41 -7.39 -8.96
N GLU A 372 22.75 -6.97 -7.75
CA GLU A 372 22.69 -7.78 -6.53
C GLU A 372 21.30 -7.79 -5.86
N ASN A 373 20.38 -6.88 -6.26
CA ASN A 373 19.02 -6.81 -5.71
C ASN A 373 17.99 -7.30 -6.75
N GLN A 374 17.29 -8.40 -6.42
CA GLN A 374 16.57 -9.26 -7.37
C GLN A 374 15.34 -8.64 -8.09
N ASP A 375 14.92 -7.42 -7.77
CA ASP A 375 13.60 -6.89 -8.19
C ASP A 375 13.61 -6.00 -9.46
N PHE A 376 14.77 -5.63 -10.01
CA PHE A 376 14.85 -4.62 -11.09
C PHE A 376 15.33 -5.14 -12.45
N THR A 377 15.25 -6.45 -12.68
CA THR A 377 16.06 -7.12 -13.71
C THR A 377 15.72 -6.76 -15.16
N HIS A 378 14.48 -6.37 -15.50
CA HIS A 378 14.13 -6.06 -16.89
C HIS A 378 14.52 -4.63 -17.31
N GLU A 379 14.00 -3.61 -16.61
CA GLU A 379 14.25 -2.21 -16.93
C GLU A 379 15.75 -1.83 -16.77
N THR A 380 16.41 -2.33 -15.72
CA THR A 380 17.86 -2.13 -15.53
C THR A 380 18.65 -2.74 -16.68
N LYS A 381 18.20 -3.88 -17.21
CA LYS A 381 18.86 -4.56 -18.33
C LYS A 381 18.69 -3.77 -19.63
N GLU A 382 17.50 -3.26 -19.91
CA GLU A 382 17.25 -2.42 -21.09
C GLU A 382 18.07 -1.13 -21.07
N ILE A 383 18.09 -0.42 -19.94
CA ILE A 383 18.87 0.82 -19.79
C ILE A 383 20.37 0.52 -19.91
N LYS A 384 20.83 -0.60 -19.35
CA LYS A 384 22.22 -1.04 -19.48
C LYS A 384 22.59 -1.38 -20.93
N GLU A 385 21.74 -2.12 -21.63
CA GLU A 385 21.94 -2.46 -23.04
C GLU A 385 22.00 -1.18 -23.91
N LEU A 386 21.13 -0.20 -23.64
CA LEU A 386 21.16 1.10 -24.30
C LEU A 386 22.48 1.87 -24.04
N ALA A 387 22.95 1.88 -22.80
CA ALA A 387 24.22 2.54 -22.44
C ALA A 387 25.41 1.87 -23.15
N ILE A 388 25.45 0.54 -23.18
CA ILE A 388 26.47 -0.25 -23.89
C ILE A 388 26.41 0.05 -25.40
N GLU A 389 25.22 0.07 -25.99
CA GLU A 389 25.07 0.34 -27.42
C GLU A 389 25.60 1.75 -27.78
N LYS A 390 25.25 2.76 -26.98
CA LYS A 390 25.72 4.14 -27.18
C LYS A 390 27.23 4.25 -27.00
N LEU A 391 27.81 3.59 -25.99
CA LEU A 391 29.26 3.53 -25.79
C LEU A 391 29.98 2.92 -26.99
N ILE A 392 29.53 1.74 -27.44
CA ILE A 392 30.11 1.05 -28.60
C ILE A 392 30.02 1.92 -29.84
N ASN A 393 28.89 2.58 -30.08
CA ASN A 393 28.76 3.49 -31.22
C ASN A 393 29.71 4.69 -31.13
N ARG A 394 29.88 5.30 -29.94
CA ARG A 394 30.81 6.43 -29.71
C ARG A 394 32.25 6.03 -30.02
N GLU A 395 32.73 4.93 -29.43
CA GLU A 395 34.11 4.47 -29.62
C GLU A 395 34.35 3.90 -31.02
N ARG A 396 33.37 3.22 -31.63
CA ARG A 396 33.46 2.79 -33.03
C ARG A 396 33.60 3.98 -33.98
N ASN A 397 32.84 5.05 -33.75
CA ASN A 397 32.94 6.26 -34.56
C ASN A 397 34.29 6.97 -34.36
N ARG A 398 34.84 6.95 -33.14
CA ARG A 398 36.19 7.43 -32.85
C ARG A 398 37.25 6.62 -33.61
N ALA A 399 37.17 5.29 -33.57
CA ALA A 399 38.05 4.41 -34.33
C ALA A 399 37.95 4.69 -35.84
N ALA A 400 36.74 4.84 -36.38
CA ALA A 400 36.53 5.17 -37.79
C ALA A 400 37.19 6.51 -38.18
N LYS A 401 37.12 7.54 -37.34
CA LYS A 401 37.81 8.82 -37.58
C LYS A 401 39.33 8.64 -37.63
N ILE A 402 39.90 7.85 -36.72
CA ILE A 402 41.34 7.54 -36.69
C ILE A 402 41.75 6.77 -37.95
N PHE A 403 40.97 5.77 -38.35
CA PHE A 403 41.17 5.02 -39.58
C PHE A 403 41.17 5.93 -40.82
N LEU A 404 40.20 6.85 -40.93
CA LEU A 404 40.15 7.81 -42.03
C LEU A 404 41.33 8.78 -42.03
N LEU A 405 41.82 9.20 -40.86
CA LEU A 405 43.04 9.99 -40.73
C LEU A 405 44.26 9.22 -41.23
N ALA A 406 44.35 7.92 -40.90
CA ALA A 406 45.42 7.05 -41.37
C ALA A 406 45.45 6.97 -42.90
N LYS A 407 44.29 6.82 -43.56
CA LYS A 407 44.20 6.79 -45.04
C LYS A 407 44.66 8.08 -45.71
N LYS A 408 44.61 9.22 -45.00
CA LYS A 408 45.04 10.54 -45.49
C LYS A 408 46.50 10.86 -45.13
N THR A 409 47.16 10.01 -44.36
CA THR A 409 48.52 10.25 -43.87
C THR A 409 49.54 9.61 -44.81
N ASN A 410 50.44 10.43 -45.35
CA ASN A 410 51.46 9.98 -46.30
C ASN A 410 52.70 9.35 -45.62
N GLU A 411 52.95 9.69 -44.35
CA GLU A 411 54.10 9.16 -43.59
C GLU A 411 53.82 7.70 -43.14
N PRO A 412 54.62 6.71 -43.58
CA PRO A 412 54.32 5.29 -43.32
C PRO A 412 54.30 4.92 -41.83
N ALA A 413 55.25 5.43 -41.04
CA ALA A 413 55.32 5.14 -39.61
C ALA A 413 54.06 5.64 -38.87
N LYS A 414 53.66 6.88 -39.15
CA LYS A 414 52.48 7.52 -38.56
C LYS A 414 51.17 6.91 -39.03
N ARG A 415 51.07 6.52 -40.30
CA ARG A 415 49.90 5.78 -40.83
C ARG A 415 49.73 4.44 -40.11
N LYS A 416 50.82 3.69 -39.89
CA LYS A 416 50.79 2.42 -39.16
C LYS A 416 50.35 2.61 -37.71
N GLU A 417 50.87 3.62 -37.02
CA GLU A 417 50.47 3.94 -35.63
C GLU A 417 48.96 4.23 -35.52
N LEU A 418 48.41 5.03 -36.44
CA LEU A 418 46.98 5.34 -36.48
C LEU A 418 46.12 4.10 -36.76
N LEU A 419 46.53 3.24 -37.69
CA LEU A 419 45.82 1.98 -37.97
C LEU A 419 45.84 1.03 -36.77
N VAL A 420 46.99 0.91 -36.08
CA VAL A 420 47.08 0.13 -34.83
C VAL A 420 46.18 0.71 -33.75
N SER A 421 46.16 2.04 -33.58
CA SER A 421 45.28 2.71 -32.61
C SER A 421 43.80 2.44 -32.91
N SER A 422 43.39 2.54 -34.17
CA SER A 422 42.02 2.19 -34.60
C SER A 422 41.69 0.72 -34.34
N HIS A 423 42.64 -0.19 -34.58
CA HIS A 423 42.46 -1.63 -34.36
C HIS A 423 42.28 -1.92 -32.86
N THR A 424 43.13 -1.35 -32.01
CA THR A 424 43.09 -1.54 -30.56
C THR A 424 41.75 -1.11 -29.96
N ILE A 425 41.23 0.07 -30.34
CA ILE A 425 39.93 0.54 -29.83
C ILE A 425 38.81 -0.46 -30.16
N LEU A 426 38.75 -0.93 -31.40
CA LEU A 426 37.71 -1.88 -31.82
C LEU A 426 37.85 -3.23 -31.11
N LYS A 427 39.08 -3.68 -30.87
CA LYS A 427 39.34 -4.95 -30.19
C LYS A 427 38.94 -4.92 -28.72
N VAL A 428 39.25 -3.82 -28.00
CA VAL A 428 38.84 -3.62 -26.60
C VAL A 428 37.31 -3.71 -26.47
N LEU A 429 36.55 -3.08 -27.39
CA LEU A 429 35.09 -3.15 -27.37
C LEU A 429 34.52 -4.57 -27.53
N ILE A 430 35.19 -5.43 -28.31
CA ILE A 430 34.81 -6.84 -28.47
C ILE A 430 35.12 -7.64 -27.20
N GLU A 431 36.27 -7.38 -26.58
CA GLU A 431 36.71 -8.06 -25.37
C GLU A 431 35.83 -7.69 -24.16
N GLU A 432 35.43 -6.42 -24.03
CA GLU A 432 34.58 -5.94 -22.94
C GLU A 432 33.09 -6.26 -23.13
N TYR A 433 32.60 -6.29 -24.38
CA TYR A 433 31.18 -6.47 -24.68
C TYR A 433 30.91 -7.59 -25.71
N PRO A 434 31.30 -8.85 -25.42
CA PRO A 434 31.21 -9.96 -26.37
C PRO A 434 29.78 -10.35 -26.75
N SER A 435 28.80 -10.01 -25.90
CA SER A 435 27.37 -10.30 -26.12
C SER A 435 26.58 -9.15 -26.74
N SER A 436 27.26 -8.09 -27.22
CA SER A 436 26.60 -6.95 -27.84
C SER A 436 25.94 -7.31 -29.18
N SER A 437 24.78 -6.71 -29.46
CA SER A 437 24.12 -6.77 -30.78
C SER A 437 24.96 -6.15 -31.91
N LEU A 438 25.98 -5.36 -31.59
CA LEU A 438 26.85 -4.68 -32.55
C LEU A 438 28.13 -5.45 -32.90
N ILE A 439 28.30 -6.67 -32.39
CA ILE A 439 29.54 -7.46 -32.53
C ILE A 439 29.93 -7.70 -34.00
N ASP A 440 28.96 -8.00 -34.86
CA ASP A 440 29.21 -8.25 -36.29
C ASP A 440 29.74 -7.00 -37.00
N LYS A 441 29.24 -5.82 -36.62
CA LYS A 441 29.71 -4.54 -37.17
C LYS A 441 31.13 -4.23 -36.70
N LEU A 442 31.45 -4.52 -35.43
CA LEU A 442 32.82 -4.35 -34.91
C LEU A 442 33.81 -5.26 -35.64
N ASN A 443 33.46 -6.54 -35.82
CA ASN A 443 34.26 -7.50 -36.56
C ASN A 443 34.51 -7.06 -38.02
N SER A 444 33.48 -6.54 -38.70
CA SER A 444 33.61 -6.01 -40.06
C SER A 444 34.60 -4.82 -40.14
N ASN A 445 34.53 -3.90 -39.17
CA ASN A 445 35.44 -2.77 -39.10
C ASN A 445 36.87 -3.20 -38.80
N ILE A 446 37.08 -4.14 -37.87
CA ILE A 446 38.40 -4.72 -37.58
C ILE A 446 39.02 -5.32 -38.83
N LYS A 447 38.27 -6.14 -39.57
CA LYS A 447 38.73 -6.74 -40.82
C LYS A 447 39.16 -5.70 -41.84
N SER A 448 38.44 -4.57 -41.90
CA SER A 448 38.81 -3.45 -42.79
C SER A 448 40.13 -2.78 -42.39
N VAL A 449 40.37 -2.60 -41.08
CA VAL A 449 41.63 -2.06 -40.55
C VAL A 449 42.78 -3.05 -40.79
N GLU A 450 42.57 -4.34 -40.55
CA GLU A 450 43.56 -5.40 -40.77
C GLU A 450 44.00 -5.51 -42.22
N ASN A 451 43.05 -5.41 -43.16
CA ASN A 451 43.35 -5.39 -44.58
C ASN A 451 44.30 -4.23 -44.95
N GLU A 452 44.11 -3.04 -44.38
CA GLU A 452 45.01 -1.91 -44.61
C GLU A 452 46.37 -2.08 -43.93
N LEU A 453 46.40 -2.67 -42.72
CA LEU A 453 47.65 -3.00 -42.04
C LEU A 453 48.49 -4.03 -42.80
N ASN A 454 47.85 -5.00 -43.46
CA ASN A 454 48.53 -6.03 -44.24
C ASN A 454 49.14 -5.48 -45.53
N LYS A 455 48.45 -4.58 -46.22
CA LYS A 455 49.01 -3.88 -47.40
C LYS A 455 50.31 -3.15 -47.07
N MET A 456 50.41 -2.55 -45.89
CA MET A 456 51.63 -1.89 -45.41
C MET A 456 52.77 -2.84 -45.03
N ARG A 457 52.53 -4.15 -44.96
CA ARG A 457 53.57 -5.17 -44.73
C ARG A 457 54.09 -5.76 -46.05
N GLU A 458 53.31 -5.63 -47.12
CA GLU A 458 53.63 -6.12 -48.47
C GLU A 458 54.32 -5.06 -49.34
N GLU A 459 54.23 -3.77 -48.95
CA GLU A 459 55.05 -2.64 -49.43
C GLU A 459 56.36 -2.52 -48.66
#